data_AF-A0A0K8REC9-F1
#
_entry.id   AF-A0A0K8REC9-F1
#
_cell.length_a   1.000
_cell.length_b   1.000
_cell.length_c   1.000
_cell.angle_alpha   90.00
_cell.angle_beta   90.00
_cell.angle_gamma   90.00
#
_symmetry.space_group_name_H-M   'P 1'
#
loop_
_entity.id
_entity.type
_entity.pdbx_description
1 polymer ?
#
loop_
_entity_poly.entity_id
_entity_poly.type
_entity_poly.pdbx_seq_one_letter_code
_entity_poly.pdbx_strand_id
1 'polypeptide(L)'
;MISSFRAFVNSMAKTFSLSPSTRQPHLVESAVSCFTMQLLYSAEEIDRKVILWFHYQEADSGSKRVVTISFAVNPETKAPESKLRLDFEGSSNNDLAIKEAEFVYGPDSCTGLKILLNGHECVFLSLHTSSGQSGLPNCLSERGDCNYEAYESSDTEKCLQYVSFKDTHQSGSPEDTTSSTEDNKPLLETDELLQEYQDFKRGLLFSSLVLVYSSYGEDTFRLCMITYRPNETPEPDGNLYILTSGLSGDQAMVQEFKPYKLEGHNDTFRAAARIRRNGGFYESRVIFTDRRQCILLRTPGYHNLCELFTGGRYTNGILK
;
A
#
# COMPACT_ATOMS: atom_id res chain seq x y z
N MET A 1 20.14 -7.18 16.09
CA MET A 1 19.28 -7.44 14.90
C MET A 1 17.78 -7.32 15.23
N ILE A 2 17.33 -7.78 16.41
CA ILE A 2 15.90 -7.79 16.79
C ILE A 2 15.32 -6.38 16.98
N SER A 3 16.11 -5.42 17.51
CA SER A 3 15.65 -4.06 17.82
C SER A 3 15.40 -3.20 16.59
N SER A 4 16.36 -3.12 15.66
CA SER A 4 16.23 -2.38 14.38
C SER A 4 15.14 -2.97 13.50
N PHE A 5 15.04 -4.30 13.40
CA PHE A 5 13.97 -4.95 12.65
C PHE A 5 12.58 -4.67 13.25
N ARG A 6 12.44 -4.67 14.58
CA ARG A 6 11.17 -4.31 15.24
C ARG A 6 10.82 -2.83 15.04
N ALA A 7 11.79 -1.94 15.11
CA ALA A 7 11.59 -0.51 14.84
C ALA A 7 11.21 -0.26 13.38
N PHE A 8 11.87 -0.95 12.46
CA PHE A 8 11.53 -0.98 11.05
C PHE A 8 10.09 -1.44 10.86
N VAL A 9 9.68 -2.54 11.51
CA VAL A 9 8.31 -3.04 11.47
C VAL A 9 7.29 -2.02 11.98
N ASN A 10 7.61 -1.32 13.06
CA ASN A 10 6.74 -0.26 13.59
C ASN A 10 6.63 0.96 12.67
N SER A 11 7.66 1.25 11.86
CA SER A 11 7.63 2.34 10.89
C SER A 11 6.77 2.04 9.67
N MET A 12 6.43 0.76 9.43
CA MET A 12 5.66 0.37 8.24
C MET A 12 4.20 0.78 8.24
N ALA A 13 3.60 0.86 9.42
CA ALA A 13 2.20 1.26 9.56
C ALA A 13 2.01 2.78 9.44
N LYS A 14 3.08 3.54 9.14
CA LYS A 14 3.07 5.00 9.15
C LYS A 14 3.26 5.58 7.75
N THR A 15 2.53 6.65 7.50
CA THR A 15 2.76 7.52 6.34
C THR A 15 3.59 8.70 6.79
N PHE A 16 4.63 9.00 6.03
CA PHE A 16 5.54 10.12 6.27
C PHE A 16 5.31 11.19 5.21
N SER A 17 5.36 12.47 5.58
CA SER A 17 5.24 13.59 4.64
C SER A 17 6.52 14.40 4.59
N LEU A 18 6.89 14.86 3.40
CA LEU A 18 8.07 15.71 3.22
C LEU A 18 7.86 17.06 3.94
N SER A 19 8.87 17.50 4.69
CA SER A 19 8.80 18.80 5.38
C SER A 19 8.59 19.95 4.38
N PRO A 20 7.77 20.98 4.70
CA PRO A 20 7.39 22.04 3.76
C PRO A 20 8.55 22.86 3.16
N SER A 21 9.74 22.81 3.77
CA SER A 21 10.92 23.54 3.30
C SER A 21 11.56 22.94 2.04
N THR A 22 11.25 21.68 1.70
CA THR A 22 11.87 20.98 0.56
C THR A 22 10.85 20.85 -0.58
N ARG A 23 11.13 21.46 -1.74
CA ARG A 23 10.23 21.44 -2.91
C ARG A 23 10.62 20.41 -3.99
N GLN A 24 11.84 19.89 -3.93
CA GLN A 24 12.34 18.89 -4.87
C GLN A 24 13.06 17.80 -4.07
N PRO A 25 12.35 16.70 -3.73
CA PRO A 25 12.96 15.59 -3.03
C PRO A 25 13.98 14.89 -3.93
N HIS A 26 15.11 14.50 -3.37
CA HIS A 26 16.23 13.84 -4.04
C HIS A 26 15.87 12.49 -4.67
N LEU A 27 14.73 11.91 -4.28
CA LEU A 27 14.25 10.63 -4.80
C LEU A 27 13.23 10.76 -5.94
N VAL A 28 13.02 11.98 -6.44
CA VAL A 28 12.20 12.27 -7.62
C VAL A 28 12.82 13.43 -8.41
N GLU A 29 12.86 13.32 -9.74
CA GLU A 29 13.52 14.35 -10.58
C GLU A 29 12.75 15.67 -10.64
N SER A 30 11.42 15.62 -10.52
CA SER A 30 10.55 16.79 -10.64
C SER A 30 10.41 17.56 -9.33
N ALA A 31 10.14 18.87 -9.43
CA ALA A 31 9.55 19.61 -8.32
C ALA A 31 8.16 19.03 -8.00
N VAL A 32 7.86 18.85 -6.72
CA VAL A 32 6.63 18.20 -6.28
C VAL A 32 5.92 19.01 -5.21
N SER A 33 4.61 18.83 -5.15
CA SER A 33 3.78 19.17 -4.00
C SER A 33 3.21 17.92 -3.38
N CYS A 34 2.84 18.00 -2.10
CA CYS A 34 2.11 16.92 -1.45
C CYS A 34 2.85 15.57 -1.55
N PHE A 35 4.12 15.54 -1.17
CA PHE A 35 4.92 14.32 -1.20
C PHE A 35 4.75 13.52 0.09
N THR A 36 4.32 12.26 -0.02
CA THR A 36 4.29 11.29 1.07
C THR A 36 5.06 10.02 0.73
N MET A 37 5.59 9.38 1.78
CA MET A 37 6.36 8.16 1.73
C MET A 37 5.78 7.10 2.68
N GLN A 38 5.79 5.85 2.25
CA GLN A 38 5.48 4.67 3.09
C GLN A 38 6.59 3.62 2.94
N LEU A 39 6.91 2.93 4.03
CA LEU A 39 7.84 1.79 4.07
C LEU A 39 7.04 0.50 4.24
N LEU A 40 7.20 -0.48 3.36
CA LEU A 40 6.49 -1.76 3.42
C LEU A 40 7.48 -2.92 3.53
N TYR A 41 7.08 -4.02 4.17
CA TYR A 41 7.91 -5.23 4.32
C TYR A 41 7.10 -6.49 4.06
N SER A 42 7.70 -7.41 3.32
CA SER A 42 7.20 -8.77 3.12
C SER A 42 8.03 -9.74 3.95
N ALA A 43 7.38 -10.37 4.95
CA ALA A 43 8.03 -11.30 5.87
C ALA A 43 8.02 -12.77 5.38
N GLU A 44 7.23 -13.10 4.34
CA GLU A 44 6.90 -14.49 3.99
C GLU A 44 7.62 -15.04 2.75
N GLU A 45 8.58 -14.30 2.19
CA GLU A 45 9.46 -14.81 1.13
C GLU A 45 10.79 -15.35 1.71
N ILE A 46 11.37 -16.33 1.01
CA ILE A 46 12.76 -16.77 1.23
C ILE A 46 13.71 -15.55 1.10
N ASP A 47 13.30 -14.58 0.27
CA ASP A 47 13.91 -13.27 0.08
C ASP A 47 13.05 -12.21 0.78
N ARG A 48 13.31 -11.96 2.06
CA ARG A 48 12.69 -10.87 2.84
C ARG A 48 12.78 -9.56 2.07
N LYS A 49 11.66 -8.88 1.77
CA LYS A 49 11.64 -7.69 0.89
C LYS A 49 11.14 -6.45 1.61
N VAL A 50 11.69 -5.30 1.23
CA VAL A 50 11.29 -3.95 1.66
C VAL A 50 10.90 -3.14 0.43
N ILE A 51 9.76 -2.44 0.48
CA ILE A 51 9.31 -1.58 -0.62
C ILE A 51 9.07 -0.16 -0.09
N LEU A 52 9.75 0.82 -0.65
CA LEU A 52 9.46 2.24 -0.46
C LEU A 52 8.43 2.71 -1.47
N TRP A 53 7.40 3.39 -1.00
CA TRP A 53 6.34 3.96 -1.83
C TRP A 53 6.34 5.46 -1.69
N PHE A 54 6.29 6.17 -2.82
CA PHE A 54 6.12 7.60 -2.88
C PHE A 54 4.81 7.95 -3.56
N HIS A 55 4.07 8.87 -2.96
CA HIS A 55 2.92 9.51 -3.58
C HIS A 55 3.19 11.00 -3.64
N TYR A 56 3.04 11.59 -4.81
CA TYR A 56 3.29 13.02 -4.98
C TYR A 56 2.52 13.58 -6.17
N GLN A 57 2.45 14.91 -6.23
CA GLN A 57 1.94 15.63 -7.38
C GLN A 57 3.10 16.39 -8.02
N GLU A 58 3.28 16.21 -9.33
CA GLU A 58 4.25 17.01 -10.10
C GLU A 58 3.81 18.47 -10.14
N ALA A 59 4.70 19.39 -9.80
CA ALA A 59 4.37 20.81 -9.76
C ALA A 59 4.01 21.38 -11.15
N ASP A 60 4.65 20.87 -12.21
CA ASP A 60 4.51 21.40 -13.57
C ASP A 60 3.25 20.91 -14.27
N SER A 61 2.92 19.63 -14.11
CA SER A 61 1.79 19.00 -14.79
C SER A 61 0.53 18.92 -13.92
N GLY A 62 0.68 19.04 -12.61
CA GLY A 62 -0.38 18.74 -11.65
C GLY A 62 -0.74 17.26 -11.56
N SER A 63 -0.03 16.38 -12.29
CA SER A 63 -0.30 14.95 -12.32
C SER A 63 0.10 14.30 -11.02
N LYS A 64 -0.73 13.36 -10.54
CA LYS A 64 -0.40 12.54 -9.37
C LYS A 64 0.37 11.31 -9.80
N ARG A 65 1.41 11.00 -9.04
CA ARG A 65 2.31 9.86 -9.26
C ARG A 65 2.34 8.98 -8.04
N VAL A 66 2.39 7.68 -8.32
CA VAL A 66 2.77 6.65 -7.35
C VAL A 66 3.99 5.94 -7.88
N VAL A 67 5.08 5.99 -7.11
CA VAL A 67 6.36 5.36 -7.45
C VAL A 67 6.75 4.39 -6.35
N THR A 68 7.32 3.25 -6.73
CA THR A 68 7.83 2.25 -5.78
C THR A 68 9.31 1.96 -6.01
N ILE A 69 10.06 1.75 -4.94
CA ILE A 69 11.44 1.26 -4.95
C ILE A 69 11.52 -0.02 -4.13
N SER A 70 12.00 -1.11 -4.71
CA SER A 70 12.07 -2.43 -4.05
C SER A 70 13.50 -2.77 -3.62
N PHE A 71 13.62 -3.36 -2.43
CA PHE A 71 14.86 -3.83 -1.85
C PHE A 71 14.70 -5.25 -1.28
N ALA A 72 15.75 -6.05 -1.35
CA ALA A 72 15.91 -7.28 -0.60
C ALA A 72 16.60 -6.98 0.74
N VAL A 73 16.18 -7.62 1.82
CA VAL A 73 16.91 -7.56 3.09
C VAL A 73 18.12 -8.47 3.00
N ASN A 74 19.31 -7.90 3.16
CA ASN A 74 20.55 -8.67 3.11
C ASN A 74 20.65 -9.60 4.34
N PRO A 75 20.63 -10.94 4.16
CA PRO A 75 20.66 -11.89 5.26
C PRO A 75 22.04 -11.97 5.96
N GLU A 76 23.11 -11.53 5.29
CA GLU A 76 24.47 -11.49 5.83
C GLU A 76 24.78 -10.18 6.56
N THR A 77 23.76 -9.53 7.12
CA THR A 77 23.94 -8.29 7.90
C THR A 77 24.82 -8.56 9.13
N LYS A 78 26.14 -8.40 8.97
CA LYS A 78 27.11 -8.20 10.06
C LYS A 78 27.03 -6.79 10.65
N ALA A 79 26.03 -6.01 10.23
CA ALA A 79 25.81 -4.65 10.67
C ALA A 79 25.46 -4.62 12.19
N PRO A 80 25.80 -3.54 12.89
CA PRO A 80 25.41 -3.32 14.28
C PRO A 80 23.92 -3.56 14.50
N GLU A 81 23.49 -3.91 15.71
CA GLU A 81 22.07 -4.19 15.99
C GLU A 81 21.10 -3.05 15.62
N SER A 82 21.62 -1.83 15.47
CA SER A 82 20.95 -0.61 15.07
C SER A 82 20.73 -0.44 13.56
N LYS A 83 21.26 -1.33 12.70
CA LYS A 83 21.25 -1.14 11.23
C LYS A 83 20.71 -2.36 10.49
N LEU A 84 19.95 -2.12 9.43
CA LEU A 84 19.42 -3.13 8.52
C LEU A 84 19.80 -2.77 7.08
N ARG A 85 20.63 -3.61 6.44
CA ARG A 85 21.09 -3.39 5.06
C ARG A 85 20.07 -3.95 4.06
N LEU A 86 19.80 -3.16 3.04
CA LEU A 86 18.81 -3.38 2.00
C LEU A 86 19.52 -3.32 0.64
N ASP A 87 19.53 -4.45 -0.07
CA ASP A 87 20.10 -4.56 -1.40
C ASP A 87 19.05 -4.19 -2.44
N PHE A 88 19.40 -3.34 -3.40
CA PHE A 88 18.45 -2.88 -4.40
C PHE A 88 18.15 -3.99 -5.44
N GLU A 89 16.86 -4.26 -5.70
CA GLU A 89 16.43 -5.32 -6.63
C GLU A 89 16.26 -4.86 -8.09
N GLY A 90 16.64 -3.62 -8.43
CA GLY A 90 16.66 -3.16 -9.82
C GLY A 90 15.35 -2.52 -10.33
N SER A 91 14.36 -2.24 -9.47
CA SER A 91 13.10 -1.58 -9.90
C SER A 91 13.00 -0.13 -9.42
N SER A 92 13.79 0.78 -9.99
CA SER A 92 13.54 2.22 -9.89
C SER A 92 13.34 2.76 -11.31
N ASN A 93 12.09 3.09 -11.63
CA ASN A 93 11.75 3.76 -12.89
C ASN A 93 12.05 5.27 -12.87
N ASN A 94 12.76 5.77 -11.85
CA ASN A 94 12.99 7.20 -11.66
C ASN A 94 14.29 7.72 -12.29
N ASP A 95 14.98 6.96 -13.16
CA ASP A 95 16.37 7.21 -13.60
C ASP A 95 17.40 7.35 -12.45
N LEU A 96 16.92 7.33 -11.19
CA LEU A 96 17.69 7.24 -9.97
C LEU A 96 18.33 5.88 -9.91
N ALA A 97 19.62 5.92 -10.20
CA ALA A 97 20.51 4.80 -10.20
C ALA A 97 20.82 4.41 -8.75
N ILE A 98 19.88 3.79 -8.05
CA ILE A 98 20.03 3.37 -6.63
C ILE A 98 20.93 2.14 -6.56
N LYS A 99 21.84 2.12 -5.56
CA LYS A 99 22.77 1.01 -5.36
C LYS A 99 22.39 0.14 -4.16
N GLU A 100 22.21 0.77 -3.01
CA GLU A 100 21.88 0.09 -1.75
C GLU A 100 21.21 1.09 -0.80
N ALA A 101 20.54 0.56 0.22
CA ALA A 101 20.03 1.36 1.32
C ALA A 101 20.35 0.72 2.67
N GLU A 102 20.42 1.54 3.71
CA GLU A 102 20.60 1.12 5.09
C GLU A 102 19.52 1.79 5.94
N PHE A 103 18.67 1.00 6.56
CA PHE A 103 17.75 1.49 7.58
C PHE A 103 18.50 1.59 8.91
N VAL A 104 18.38 2.75 9.55
CA VAL A 104 19.10 3.10 10.77
C VAL A 104 18.10 3.34 11.89
N TYR A 105 18.35 2.70 13.04
CA TYR A 105 17.62 2.86 14.28
C TYR A 105 18.59 3.02 15.47
N GLY A 106 18.70 4.24 16.00
CA GLY A 106 19.62 4.61 17.07
C GLY A 106 18.95 4.92 18.42
N PRO A 107 19.73 4.92 19.52
CA PRO A 107 19.24 5.16 20.89
C PRO A 107 18.62 6.55 21.12
N ASP A 108 18.96 7.56 20.30
CA ASP A 108 18.46 8.93 20.42
C ASP A 108 17.18 9.20 19.61
N SER A 109 16.36 8.17 19.39
CA SER A 109 15.19 8.22 18.49
C SER A 109 15.54 8.54 17.04
N CYS A 110 16.80 8.35 16.63
CA CYS A 110 17.21 8.44 15.24
C CYS A 110 16.62 7.26 14.46
N THR A 111 15.61 7.53 13.65
CA THR A 111 15.05 6.56 12.70
C THR A 111 15.20 7.15 11.31
N GLY A 112 15.83 6.43 10.39
CA GLY A 112 16.07 6.96 9.07
C GLY A 112 16.47 5.92 8.05
N LEU A 113 16.41 6.31 6.79
CA LEU A 113 16.87 5.52 5.66
C LEU A 113 18.01 6.24 4.96
N LYS A 114 19.18 5.61 4.93
CA LYS A 114 20.34 6.07 4.19
C LYS A 114 20.38 5.36 2.84
N ILE A 115 20.28 6.10 1.75
CA ILE A 115 20.28 5.56 0.39
C ILE A 115 21.58 5.97 -0.30
N LEU A 116 22.30 5.01 -0.87
CA LEU A 116 23.42 5.26 -1.76
C LEU A 116 22.97 5.20 -3.21
N LEU A 117 23.31 6.24 -3.96
CA LEU A 117 23.10 6.35 -5.40
C LEU A 117 24.40 5.96 -6.15
N ASN A 118 24.26 5.60 -7.42
CA ASN A 118 25.38 5.36 -8.32
C ASN A 118 26.13 6.68 -8.53
N GLY A 119 27.46 6.64 -8.45
CA GLY A 119 28.29 7.84 -8.48
C GLY A 119 28.71 8.37 -7.10
N HIS A 120 28.52 7.60 -6.02
CA HIS A 120 28.93 7.92 -4.64
C HIS A 120 28.13 9.05 -3.96
N GLU A 121 27.05 9.52 -4.57
CA GLU A 121 26.09 10.40 -3.91
C GLU A 121 25.26 9.61 -2.89
N CYS A 122 24.91 10.24 -1.77
CA CYS A 122 24.09 9.62 -0.75
C CYS A 122 23.06 10.59 -0.18
N VAL A 123 21.89 10.04 0.16
CA VAL A 123 20.74 10.76 0.70
C VAL A 123 20.32 10.09 2.01
N PHE A 124 20.09 10.88 3.05
CA PHE A 124 19.57 10.43 4.33
C PHE A 124 18.17 10.98 4.55
N LEU A 125 17.19 10.07 4.62
CA LEU A 125 15.80 10.38 4.93
C LEU A 125 15.57 10.19 6.43
N SER A 126 15.35 11.28 7.16
CA SER A 126 15.04 11.26 8.59
C SER A 126 13.54 11.03 8.80
N LEU A 127 13.16 9.98 9.53
CA LEU A 127 11.78 9.55 9.74
C LEU A 127 11.34 9.88 11.17
N HIS A 128 10.67 11.01 11.36
CA HIS A 128 10.18 11.43 12.66
C HIS A 128 8.89 10.69 13.01
N THR A 129 8.95 9.80 14.00
CA THR A 129 7.84 8.91 14.36
C THR A 129 6.89 9.49 15.43
N SER A 130 7.22 10.64 16.04
CA SER A 130 6.39 11.36 17.01
C SER A 130 6.00 12.75 16.49
N SER A 131 4.73 13.12 16.63
CA SER A 131 4.09 14.33 16.07
C SER A 131 4.42 15.64 16.81
N GLY A 132 5.54 15.71 17.55
CA GLY A 132 5.74 16.78 18.55
C GLY A 132 7.15 17.31 18.75
N GLN A 133 8.15 16.87 18.00
CA GLN A 133 9.50 17.45 18.11
C GLN A 133 9.97 18.01 16.77
N SER A 134 9.52 19.23 16.48
CA SER A 134 10.30 20.14 15.63
C SER A 134 11.58 20.50 16.39
N GLY A 135 12.61 19.66 16.31
CA GLY A 135 13.77 19.84 17.15
C GLY A 135 14.95 18.96 16.76
N LEU A 136 15.76 19.50 15.85
CA LEU A 136 17.10 19.05 15.47
C LEU A 136 17.26 17.63 14.88
N PRO A 137 18.26 17.43 14.00
CA PRO A 137 18.53 16.13 13.40
C PRO A 137 19.21 15.24 14.43
N ASN A 138 18.44 14.43 15.17
CA ASN A 138 19.01 13.42 16.08
C ASN A 138 19.84 12.32 15.36
N CYS A 139 19.93 12.40 14.03
CA CYS A 139 20.70 11.49 13.17
C CYS A 139 22.00 12.09 12.61
N LEU A 140 22.53 13.20 13.17
CA LEU A 140 23.73 13.88 12.64
C LEU A 140 24.93 12.94 12.43
N SER A 141 25.18 12.02 13.36
CA SER A 141 26.27 11.04 13.27
C SER A 141 26.06 10.01 12.14
N GLU A 142 24.82 9.66 11.83
CA GLU A 142 24.46 8.64 10.84
C GLU A 142 24.34 9.23 9.43
N ARG A 143 23.92 10.49 9.34
CA ARG A 143 23.89 11.29 8.12
C ARG A 143 25.28 11.36 7.48
N GLY A 144 26.31 11.73 8.26
CA GLY A 144 27.63 12.05 7.72
C GLY A 144 27.53 13.15 6.66
N ASP A 145 28.22 12.96 5.52
CA ASP A 145 28.26 13.92 4.41
C ASP A 145 27.08 13.79 3.43
N CYS A 146 26.06 12.99 3.73
CA CYS A 146 24.92 12.80 2.84
C CYS A 146 24.00 14.01 2.77
N ASN A 147 23.36 14.16 1.60
CA ASN A 147 22.19 15.02 1.43
C ASN A 147 21.10 14.60 2.43
N TYR A 148 20.28 15.55 2.86
CA TYR A 148 19.38 15.34 4.01
C TYR A 148 17.98 15.82 3.74
N GLU A 149 17.02 14.95 4.07
CA GLU A 149 15.61 15.24 4.04
C GLU A 149 14.95 14.84 5.34
N ALA A 150 14.06 15.69 5.84
CA ALA A 150 13.27 15.41 7.02
C ALA A 150 11.83 15.09 6.61
N TYR A 151 11.33 13.99 7.16
CA TYR A 151 9.96 13.55 6.98
C TYR A 151 9.25 13.44 8.32
N GLU A 152 8.06 14.00 8.38
CA GLU A 152 7.22 14.00 9.57
C GLU A 152 6.15 12.93 9.44
N SER A 153 5.89 12.19 10.53
CA SER A 153 4.72 11.31 10.62
C SER A 153 3.47 12.13 10.32
N SER A 154 2.72 11.69 9.32
CA SER A 154 1.54 12.39 8.86
C SER A 154 0.32 11.52 9.08
N ASP A 155 -0.50 11.91 10.06
CA ASP A 155 -1.86 11.37 10.21
C ASP A 155 -2.79 11.92 9.12
N THR A 156 -2.42 13.08 8.57
CA THR A 156 -3.12 13.75 7.48
C THR A 156 -2.58 13.29 6.14
N GLU A 157 -3.43 12.69 5.31
CA GLU A 157 -3.14 12.45 3.90
C GLU A 157 -3.27 13.77 3.12
N LYS A 158 -2.47 14.79 3.45
CA LYS A 158 -2.60 16.16 2.87
C LYS A 158 -2.60 16.19 1.34
N CYS A 159 -2.14 15.12 0.70
CA CYS A 159 -2.05 14.91 -0.74
C CYS A 159 -3.35 14.45 -1.39
N LEU A 160 -4.27 13.89 -0.59
CA LEU A 160 -5.48 13.24 -1.04
C LEU A 160 -6.62 13.63 -0.10
N GLN A 161 -7.61 14.37 -0.60
CA GLN A 161 -8.79 14.69 0.19
C GLN A 161 -9.74 13.48 0.16
N TYR A 162 -9.80 12.72 1.25
CA TYR A 162 -10.69 11.56 1.32
C TYR A 162 -12.12 11.98 1.57
N VAL A 163 -13.00 11.57 0.67
CA VAL A 163 -14.45 11.66 0.82
C VAL A 163 -14.91 10.38 1.51
N SER A 164 -15.53 10.55 2.68
CA SER A 164 -16.06 9.41 3.44
C SER A 164 -17.40 8.95 2.85
N PHE A 165 -17.52 7.65 2.62
CA PHE A 165 -18.76 7.02 2.24
C PHE A 165 -19.14 5.92 3.22
N LYS A 166 -20.43 5.87 3.55
CA LYS A 166 -21.00 4.83 4.40
C LYS A 166 -21.99 4.01 3.60
N ASP A 167 -21.84 2.69 3.69
CA ASP A 167 -22.87 1.78 3.19
C ASP A 167 -24.02 1.72 4.21
N THR A 168 -25.18 2.22 3.80
CA THR A 168 -26.41 2.20 4.61
C THR A 168 -27.26 0.96 4.34
N HIS A 169 -26.90 0.12 3.37
CA HIS A 169 -27.59 -1.14 3.13
C HIS A 169 -27.22 -2.17 4.21
N GLN A 170 -28.26 -2.74 4.82
CA GLN A 170 -28.13 -4.02 5.51
C GLN A 170 -27.95 -5.10 4.44
N SER A 171 -26.91 -5.92 4.57
CA SER A 171 -26.60 -7.00 3.62
C SER A 171 -27.78 -7.98 3.51
N GLY A 172 -28.52 -7.90 2.40
CA GLY A 172 -29.35 -8.98 1.91
C GLY A 172 -28.64 -9.60 0.71
N SER A 173 -28.34 -10.90 0.82
CA SER A 173 -27.67 -11.69 -0.23
C SER A 173 -28.51 -11.69 -1.51
N PRO A 174 -27.99 -11.29 -2.69
CA PRO A 174 -28.58 -11.68 -3.96
C PRO A 174 -28.05 -13.06 -4.34
N GLU A 175 -28.97 -14.02 -4.44
CA GLU A 175 -28.75 -15.36 -4.95
C GLU A 175 -28.14 -15.35 -6.35
N ASP A 176 -27.22 -16.30 -6.59
CA ASP A 176 -27.10 -16.99 -7.87
C ASP A 176 -26.92 -18.48 -7.56
N THR A 177 -28.04 -19.14 -7.27
CA THR A 177 -28.10 -20.57 -6.96
C THR A 177 -28.18 -21.34 -8.28
N THR A 178 -27.04 -21.67 -8.85
CA THR A 178 -26.96 -22.76 -9.84
C THR A 178 -25.97 -23.79 -9.35
N SER A 179 -26.46 -24.83 -8.70
CA SER A 179 -25.67 -26.03 -8.44
C SER A 179 -25.41 -26.75 -9.76
N SER A 180 -24.16 -27.15 -9.98
CA SER A 180 -23.74 -27.89 -11.16
C SER A 180 -22.85 -29.04 -10.70
N THR A 181 -23.47 -30.16 -10.34
CA THR A 181 -22.80 -31.45 -10.15
C THR A 181 -22.55 -32.10 -11.51
N GLU A 182 -21.43 -31.76 -12.16
CA GLU A 182 -20.83 -32.56 -13.24
C GLU A 182 -19.30 -32.53 -13.11
N ASP A 183 -18.68 -33.70 -13.06
CA ASP A 183 -17.26 -33.99 -12.69
C ASP A 183 -16.14 -33.36 -13.55
N ASN A 184 -16.45 -32.41 -14.45
CA ASN A 184 -15.46 -31.76 -15.33
C ASN A 184 -15.70 -30.25 -15.55
N LYS A 185 -16.53 -29.60 -14.73
CA LYS A 185 -16.70 -28.14 -14.79
C LYS A 185 -15.77 -27.46 -13.79
N PRO A 186 -15.22 -26.27 -14.13
CA PRO A 186 -14.51 -25.45 -13.16
C PRO A 186 -15.37 -25.24 -11.91
N LEU A 187 -14.76 -25.30 -10.73
CA LEU A 187 -15.45 -25.03 -9.48
C LEU A 187 -16.12 -23.66 -9.54
N LEU A 188 -17.32 -23.57 -8.98
CA LEU A 188 -18.03 -22.31 -8.85
C LEU A 188 -17.28 -21.41 -7.86
N GLU A 189 -17.37 -20.10 -8.04
CA GLU A 189 -16.74 -19.13 -7.14
C GLU A 189 -17.25 -19.25 -5.70
N THR A 190 -18.48 -19.73 -5.52
CA THR A 190 -19.09 -19.96 -4.20
C THR A 190 -18.76 -21.35 -3.63
N ASP A 191 -17.98 -22.16 -4.34
CA ASP A 191 -17.65 -23.52 -3.93
C ASP A 191 -16.82 -23.53 -2.62
N GLU A 192 -17.24 -24.35 -1.66
CA GLU A 192 -16.62 -24.45 -0.35
C GLU A 192 -15.15 -24.91 -0.42
N LEU A 193 -14.74 -25.62 -1.47
CA LEU A 193 -13.35 -26.03 -1.65
C LEU A 193 -12.42 -24.84 -1.93
N LEU A 194 -12.96 -23.72 -2.42
CA LEU A 194 -12.19 -22.51 -2.71
C LEU A 194 -12.08 -21.56 -1.52
N GLN A 195 -12.92 -21.71 -0.48
CA GLN A 195 -13.09 -20.72 0.58
C GLN A 195 -11.78 -20.33 1.28
N GLU A 196 -10.81 -21.24 1.36
CA GLU A 196 -9.51 -20.93 1.97
C GLU A 196 -8.75 -19.85 1.16
N TYR A 197 -8.89 -19.83 -0.16
CA TYR A 197 -8.27 -18.82 -1.02
C TYR A 197 -9.11 -17.55 -1.14
N GLN A 198 -10.20 -17.43 -0.38
CA GLN A 198 -11.16 -16.35 -0.51
C GLN A 198 -11.24 -15.51 0.76
N ASP A 199 -10.17 -15.41 1.54
CA ASP A 199 -10.13 -14.54 2.72
C ASP A 199 -9.87 -13.09 2.30
N PHE A 200 -10.93 -12.27 2.24
CA PHE A 200 -10.82 -10.87 1.82
C PHE A 200 -9.94 -10.05 2.77
N LYS A 201 -10.07 -10.25 4.08
CA LYS A 201 -9.23 -9.52 5.04
C LYS A 201 -7.76 -9.83 4.82
N ARG A 202 -7.41 -11.12 4.76
CA ARG A 202 -6.01 -11.53 4.60
C ARG A 202 -5.43 -11.09 3.25
N GLY A 203 -6.23 -11.13 2.19
CA GLY A 203 -5.80 -10.64 0.88
C GLY A 203 -5.44 -9.16 0.87
N LEU A 204 -5.98 -8.35 1.78
CA LEU A 204 -5.67 -6.92 1.91
C LEU A 204 -4.62 -6.58 2.97
N LEU A 205 -4.17 -7.54 3.80
CA LEU A 205 -3.25 -7.26 4.93
C LEU A 205 -1.81 -6.95 4.51
N PHE A 206 -1.45 -7.21 3.25
CA PHE A 206 -0.08 -7.07 2.76
C PHE A 206 0.32 -5.62 2.44
N SER A 207 -0.58 -4.64 2.65
CA SER A 207 -0.46 -3.19 2.41
C SER A 207 -1.41 -2.70 1.29
N SER A 208 -1.16 -1.52 0.75
CA SER A 208 -1.79 -0.94 -0.43
C SER A 208 -1.62 -1.85 -1.65
N LEU A 209 -2.72 -2.27 -2.24
CA LEU A 209 -2.76 -3.05 -3.47
C LEU A 209 -3.13 -2.14 -4.64
N VAL A 210 -2.44 -2.28 -5.77
CA VAL A 210 -2.67 -1.48 -6.98
C VAL A 210 -3.35 -2.32 -8.03
N LEU A 211 -4.27 -1.72 -8.78
CA LEU A 211 -4.95 -2.35 -9.90
C LEU A 211 -3.96 -2.62 -11.04
N VAL A 212 -3.85 -3.86 -11.47
CA VAL A 212 -2.98 -4.26 -12.58
C VAL A 212 -3.75 -4.74 -13.80
N TYR A 213 -4.97 -5.24 -13.57
CA TYR A 213 -5.85 -5.69 -14.62
C TYR A 213 -7.30 -5.41 -14.22
N SER A 214 -8.08 -4.92 -15.16
CA SER A 214 -9.52 -4.77 -15.06
C SER A 214 -10.16 -5.30 -16.34
N SER A 215 -11.20 -6.11 -16.21
CA SER A 215 -11.95 -6.63 -17.35
C SER A 215 -12.86 -5.58 -18.01
N TYR A 216 -13.11 -4.44 -17.34
CA TYR A 216 -13.96 -3.39 -17.88
C TYR A 216 -13.15 -2.17 -18.33
N GLY A 217 -12.77 -2.20 -19.62
CA GLY A 217 -11.92 -1.18 -20.23
C GLY A 217 -12.52 0.23 -20.26
N GLU A 218 -13.84 0.39 -20.17
CA GLU A 218 -14.50 1.72 -20.20
C GLU A 218 -14.98 2.18 -18.82
N ASP A 219 -14.50 1.55 -17.75
CA ASP A 219 -14.87 1.96 -16.38
C ASP A 219 -14.37 3.37 -16.10
N THR A 220 -15.31 4.28 -15.82
CA THR A 220 -15.03 5.67 -15.43
C THR A 220 -14.73 5.80 -13.93
N PHE A 221 -15.02 4.76 -13.12
CA PHE A 221 -14.82 4.71 -11.68
C PHE A 221 -13.89 3.54 -11.30
N ARG A 222 -12.72 3.47 -11.91
CA ARG A 222 -11.74 2.40 -11.64
C ARG A 222 -11.18 2.58 -10.24
N LEU A 223 -11.09 1.50 -9.47
CA LEU A 223 -10.31 1.52 -8.24
C LEU A 223 -8.85 1.32 -8.63
N CYS A 224 -8.05 2.35 -8.50
CA CYS A 224 -6.64 2.31 -8.86
C CYS A 224 -5.79 1.71 -7.75
N MET A 225 -6.18 1.92 -6.49
CA MET A 225 -5.45 1.43 -5.33
C MET A 225 -6.39 1.23 -4.14
N ILE A 226 -6.18 0.17 -3.36
CA ILE A 226 -6.90 -0.13 -2.13
C ILE A 226 -5.89 -0.30 -1.00
N THR A 227 -6.00 0.52 0.03
CA THR A 227 -5.23 0.39 1.28
C THR A 227 -6.18 0.01 2.39
N TYR A 228 -5.89 -1.11 3.04
CA TYR A 228 -6.66 -1.58 4.19
C TYR A 228 -5.99 -1.15 5.49
N ARG A 229 -6.76 -0.47 6.35
CA ARG A 229 -6.30 -0.09 7.69
C ARG A 229 -7.09 -0.85 8.75
N PRO A 230 -6.57 -1.99 9.22
CA PRO A 230 -7.20 -2.72 10.32
C PRO A 230 -7.08 -1.92 11.61
N ASN A 231 -8.09 -2.02 12.48
CA ASN A 231 -8.14 -1.40 13.81
C ASN A 231 -8.30 0.13 13.85
N GLU A 232 -8.63 0.77 12.72
CA GLU A 232 -9.21 2.11 12.78
C GLU A 232 -10.70 2.01 13.15
N THR A 233 -11.25 3.06 13.76
CA THR A 233 -12.70 3.11 13.93
C THR A 233 -13.37 3.27 12.56
N PRO A 234 -14.44 2.53 12.27
CA PRO A 234 -15.19 1.66 13.18
C PRO A 234 -14.64 0.23 13.28
N GLU A 235 -14.60 -0.28 14.51
CA GLU A 235 -14.30 -1.69 14.80
C GLU A 235 -15.46 -2.62 14.34
N PRO A 236 -15.20 -3.91 14.07
CA PRO A 236 -13.94 -4.65 14.28
C PRO A 236 -12.98 -4.60 13.10
N ASP A 237 -13.44 -4.12 11.94
CA ASP A 237 -12.77 -4.36 10.67
C ASP A 237 -12.09 -3.12 10.11
N GLY A 238 -12.43 -1.91 10.57
CA GLY A 238 -11.75 -0.68 10.14
C GLY A 238 -12.20 -0.17 8.78
N ASN A 239 -11.27 0.42 8.02
CA ASN A 239 -11.59 1.16 6.79
C ASN A 239 -10.76 0.70 5.59
N LEU A 240 -11.36 0.86 4.41
CA LEU A 240 -10.65 0.86 3.13
C LEU A 240 -10.45 2.30 2.67
N TYR A 241 -9.21 2.64 2.35
CA TYR A 241 -8.80 3.88 1.70
C TYR A 241 -8.53 3.56 0.23
N ILE A 242 -9.25 4.20 -0.67
CA ILE A 242 -9.29 3.78 -2.07
C ILE A 242 -9.05 5.00 -2.97
N LEU A 243 -8.06 4.86 -3.86
CA LEU A 243 -7.86 5.78 -4.97
C LEU A 243 -8.72 5.35 -6.14
N THR A 244 -9.46 6.28 -6.73
CA THR A 244 -10.38 6.00 -7.82
C THR A 244 -10.32 7.10 -8.89
N SER A 245 -10.52 6.72 -10.15
CA SER A 245 -10.60 7.66 -11.28
C SER A 245 -11.93 8.42 -11.35
N GLY A 246 -12.94 7.98 -10.60
CA GLY A 246 -14.32 8.45 -10.79
C GLY A 246 -14.77 9.56 -9.85
N LEU A 247 -13.85 10.16 -9.10
CA LEU A 247 -14.09 11.37 -8.32
C LEU A 247 -13.50 12.58 -9.03
N SER A 248 -14.14 13.75 -8.87
CA SER A 248 -13.64 15.00 -9.45
C SER A 248 -12.50 15.58 -8.63
N GLY A 249 -11.37 15.92 -9.26
CA GLY A 249 -10.26 16.66 -8.64
C GLY A 249 -9.39 15.82 -7.70
N ASP A 250 -8.92 16.41 -6.59
CA ASP A 250 -7.95 15.82 -5.65
C ASP A 250 -8.51 14.77 -4.68
N GLN A 251 -9.65 14.16 -5.00
CA GLN A 251 -10.44 13.40 -4.06
C GLN A 251 -10.15 11.89 -4.11
N ALA A 252 -9.94 11.29 -2.95
CA ALA A 252 -9.92 9.84 -2.74
C ALA A 252 -11.18 9.42 -1.97
N MET A 253 -11.42 8.12 -1.80
CA MET A 253 -12.54 7.66 -0.99
C MET A 253 -12.08 6.84 0.21
N VAL A 254 -12.73 7.06 1.35
CA VAL A 254 -12.62 6.18 2.49
C VAL A 254 -13.99 5.58 2.77
N GLN A 255 -14.04 4.27 3.00
CA GLN A 255 -15.25 3.60 3.41
C GLN A 255 -14.99 2.63 4.55
N GLU A 256 -16.02 2.41 5.36
CA GLU A 256 -16.02 1.33 6.34
C GLU A 256 -15.88 -0.02 5.63
N PHE A 257 -15.01 -0.88 6.15
CA PHE A 257 -14.82 -2.22 5.63
C PHE A 257 -15.70 -3.20 6.40
N LYS A 258 -16.65 -3.83 5.71
CA LYS A 258 -17.53 -4.87 6.28
C LYS A 258 -17.44 -6.16 5.48
N PRO A 259 -16.36 -6.94 5.65
CA PRO A 259 -16.25 -8.23 5.02
C PRO A 259 -17.18 -9.24 5.72
N TYR A 260 -17.85 -10.07 4.93
CA TYR A 260 -18.76 -11.13 5.36
C TYR A 260 -18.49 -12.43 4.59
N LYS A 261 -18.97 -13.54 5.14
CA LYS A 261 -18.89 -14.84 4.48
C LYS A 261 -19.95 -14.96 3.39
N LEU A 262 -19.70 -15.82 2.42
CA LEU A 262 -20.75 -16.31 1.52
C LEU A 262 -21.52 -17.45 2.20
N GLU A 263 -22.71 -17.75 1.69
CA GLU A 263 -23.49 -18.88 2.16
C GLU A 263 -22.73 -20.20 1.93
N GLY A 264 -22.84 -21.15 2.86
CA GLY A 264 -22.04 -22.40 2.87
C GLY A 264 -20.60 -22.23 3.36
N HIS A 265 -20.04 -21.02 3.35
CA HIS A 265 -18.66 -20.79 3.81
C HIS A 265 -18.55 -20.76 5.34
N ASN A 266 -17.36 -21.12 5.83
CA ASN A 266 -17.00 -20.97 7.22
C ASN A 266 -16.85 -19.48 7.59
N ASP A 267 -17.29 -19.09 8.79
CA ASP A 267 -17.15 -17.71 9.31
C ASP A 267 -15.70 -17.20 9.35
N THR A 268 -14.74 -18.12 9.32
CA THR A 268 -13.31 -17.83 9.20
C THR A 268 -12.97 -17.10 7.90
N PHE A 269 -13.61 -17.47 6.79
CA PHE A 269 -13.31 -16.98 5.45
C PHE A 269 -14.39 -16.01 4.99
N ARG A 270 -14.12 -14.71 5.18
CA ARG A 270 -15.02 -13.64 4.75
C ARG A 270 -14.72 -13.29 3.30
N ALA A 271 -15.41 -13.97 2.38
CA ALA A 271 -15.14 -13.92 0.95
C ALA A 271 -15.74 -12.73 0.18
N ALA A 272 -16.57 -11.91 0.81
CA ALA A 272 -17.19 -10.79 0.14
C ALA A 272 -17.23 -9.52 1.01
N ALA A 273 -17.27 -8.37 0.35
CA ALA A 273 -17.52 -7.07 0.96
C ALA A 273 -18.21 -6.15 -0.05
N ARG A 274 -19.00 -5.20 0.42
CA ARG A 274 -19.60 -4.18 -0.45
C ARG A 274 -18.62 -3.02 -0.63
N ILE A 275 -18.24 -2.75 -1.88
CA ILE A 275 -17.32 -1.67 -2.23
C ILE A 275 -18.06 -0.63 -3.05
N ARG A 276 -17.82 0.64 -2.73
CA ARG A 276 -18.40 1.75 -3.47
C ARG A 276 -17.85 1.78 -4.90
N ARG A 277 -18.77 1.90 -5.85
CA ARG A 277 -18.51 2.22 -7.25
C ARG A 277 -19.42 3.39 -7.65
N ASN A 278 -19.36 3.78 -8.92
CA ASN A 278 -20.08 4.90 -9.51
C ASN A 278 -21.54 5.06 -9.00
N GLY A 279 -21.73 5.86 -7.94
CA GLY A 279 -23.04 6.15 -7.35
C GLY A 279 -23.64 5.11 -6.39
N GLY A 280 -23.00 3.96 -6.13
CA GLY A 280 -23.59 2.87 -5.31
C GLY A 280 -22.58 1.94 -4.66
N PHE A 281 -23.05 1.06 -3.76
CA PHE A 281 -22.25 0.00 -3.14
C PHE A 281 -22.59 -1.36 -3.75
N TYR A 282 -21.58 -2.07 -4.23
CA TYR A 282 -21.73 -3.34 -4.93
C TYR A 282 -20.96 -4.44 -4.24
N GLU A 283 -21.53 -5.64 -4.17
CA GLU A 283 -20.83 -6.81 -3.65
C GLU A 283 -19.63 -7.14 -4.54
N SER A 284 -18.46 -7.11 -3.93
CA SER A 284 -17.21 -7.59 -4.50
C SER A 284 -16.81 -8.86 -3.76
N ARG A 285 -16.59 -9.93 -4.52
CA ARG A 285 -16.23 -11.26 -4.05
C ARG A 285 -14.77 -11.52 -4.35
N VAL A 286 -14.09 -12.21 -3.44
CA VAL A 286 -12.73 -12.71 -3.68
C VAL A 286 -12.85 -14.00 -4.46
N ILE A 287 -12.37 -14.00 -5.71
CA ILE A 287 -12.22 -15.24 -6.47
C ILE A 287 -11.01 -16.01 -5.90
N PHE A 288 -9.91 -15.30 -5.69
CA PHE A 288 -8.65 -15.86 -5.21
C PHE A 288 -7.79 -14.79 -4.55
N THR A 289 -7.10 -15.17 -3.49
CA THR A 289 -5.94 -14.46 -2.95
C THR A 289 -4.88 -15.45 -2.54
N ASP A 290 -3.63 -15.09 -2.79
CA ASP A 290 -2.47 -15.78 -2.21
C ASP A 290 -2.25 -15.41 -0.73
N ARG A 291 -3.12 -14.53 -0.17
CA ARG A 291 -3.04 -13.94 1.17
C ARG A 291 -1.74 -13.13 1.38
N ARG A 292 -1.09 -12.76 0.28
CA ARG A 292 0.19 -12.08 0.21
C ARG A 292 0.07 -10.95 -0.81
N GLN A 293 0.53 -11.15 -2.03
CA GLN A 293 0.76 -10.09 -2.99
C GLN A 293 -0.39 -9.90 -3.98
N CYS A 294 -1.43 -10.72 -3.96
CA CYS A 294 -2.50 -10.57 -4.93
C CYS A 294 -3.89 -10.90 -4.39
N ILE A 295 -4.85 -10.19 -4.96
CA ILE A 295 -6.27 -10.47 -4.79
C ILE A 295 -6.97 -10.27 -6.13
N LEU A 296 -7.72 -11.28 -6.52
CA LEU A 296 -8.60 -11.26 -7.68
C LEU A 296 -10.02 -11.06 -7.18
N LEU A 297 -10.60 -9.91 -7.52
CA LEU A 297 -11.95 -9.54 -7.14
C LEU A 297 -12.90 -9.68 -8.32
N ARG A 298 -14.13 -10.07 -8.03
CA ARG A 298 -15.25 -9.99 -8.96
C ARG A 298 -16.36 -9.14 -8.36
N THR A 299 -16.95 -8.26 -9.16
CA THR A 299 -18.10 -7.45 -8.76
C THR A 299 -19.27 -7.73 -9.73
N PRO A 300 -20.05 -8.82 -9.52
CA PRO A 300 -21.10 -9.23 -10.45
C PRO A 300 -22.10 -8.12 -10.78
N GLY A 301 -22.56 -7.39 -9.76
CA GLY A 301 -23.53 -6.30 -9.90
C GLY A 301 -23.00 -5.03 -10.56
N TYR A 302 -21.70 -4.96 -10.88
CA TYR A 302 -21.07 -3.84 -11.56
C TYR A 302 -20.37 -4.35 -12.82
N HIS A 303 -21.13 -4.51 -13.91
CA HIS A 303 -20.64 -4.98 -15.21
C HIS A 303 -19.96 -6.36 -15.19
N ASN A 304 -20.25 -7.20 -14.20
CA ASN A 304 -19.54 -8.47 -13.99
C ASN A 304 -18.01 -8.29 -14.00
N LEU A 305 -17.55 -7.19 -13.40
CA LEU A 305 -16.17 -6.74 -13.40
C LEU A 305 -15.27 -7.75 -12.69
N CYS A 306 -14.11 -8.06 -13.28
CA CYS A 306 -13.02 -8.80 -12.66
C CYS A 306 -11.78 -7.92 -12.59
N GLU A 307 -11.16 -7.84 -11.43
CA GLU A 307 -9.99 -6.99 -11.19
C GLU A 307 -8.91 -7.75 -10.44
N LEU A 308 -7.69 -7.71 -10.97
CA LEU A 308 -6.50 -8.18 -10.27
C LEU A 308 -5.83 -6.98 -9.62
N PHE A 309 -5.68 -7.05 -8.31
CA PHE A 309 -4.85 -6.12 -7.55
C PHE A 309 -3.61 -6.84 -7.06
N THR A 310 -2.48 -6.16 -7.11
CA THR A 310 -1.24 -6.70 -6.56
C THR A 310 -0.55 -5.73 -5.62
N GLY A 311 0.04 -6.27 -4.56
CA GLY A 311 1.02 -5.61 -3.72
C GLY A 311 2.41 -5.85 -4.29
N GLY A 312 3.16 -4.78 -4.54
CA GLY A 312 4.50 -4.86 -5.13
C GLY A 312 4.53 -5.01 -6.65
N ARG A 313 5.73 -4.77 -7.21
CA ARG A 313 6.16 -4.85 -8.63
C ARG A 313 5.42 -4.05 -9.70
N TYR A 314 4.41 -3.23 -9.38
CA TYR A 314 3.87 -2.27 -10.35
C TYR A 314 4.38 -0.85 -10.12
N THR A 315 5.07 -0.36 -11.13
CA THR A 315 5.94 0.81 -11.14
C THR A 315 5.27 2.10 -11.59
N ASN A 316 3.94 2.16 -11.76
CA ASN A 316 3.23 3.42 -12.04
C ASN A 316 1.71 3.26 -11.91
N GLY A 317 1.06 4.17 -11.18
CA GLY A 317 -0.33 4.56 -11.37
C GLY A 317 -0.38 6.04 -11.72
N ILE A 318 -0.99 6.40 -12.86
CA ILE A 318 -1.24 7.80 -13.24
C ILE A 318 -2.73 8.05 -13.07
N LEU A 319 -3.08 8.91 -12.12
CA LEU A 319 -4.41 9.54 -12.08
C LEU A 319 -4.28 10.85 -12.87
N LYS A 320 -4.94 10.91 -14.03
CA LYS A 320 -5.15 12.16 -14.78
C LYS A 320 -6.34 12.91 -14.21
#